data_AF-A0AAV3YDM6-F1
#
_entry.id   AF-A0AAV3YDM6-F1
#
_cell.length_a   1.000
_cell.length_b   1.000
_cell.length_c   1.000
_cell.angle_alpha   90.00
_cell.angle_beta   90.00
_cell.angle_gamma   90.00
#
_symmetry.space_group_name_H-M   'P 1'
#
loop_
_entity.id
_entity.type
_entity.pdbx_description
1 polymer ?
#
loop_
_entity_poly.entity_id
_entity_poly.type
_entity_poly.pdbx_seq_one_letter_code
_entity_poly.pdbx_strand_id
1 'polypeptide(L)'
;MLYSITITVCSIGTYGPACERKCSSHCSGPNNNCNPFDGSCELGCDVGYQPPLCDKVCSFGTYGPSCERKCNRHCSGPNNNCHPFDGRCEEGCDAGYQPPLCDAGMCSVKIQWCVSLIYAQYPLQTIK
;
A
#
# COMPACT_ATOMS: atom_id res chain seq x y z
N MET A 1 38.59 18.93 26.83
CA MET A 1 38.61 18.69 25.37
C MET A 1 37.20 18.87 24.86
N LEU A 2 36.90 20.03 24.27
CA LEU A 2 35.63 20.25 23.60
C LEU A 2 35.81 19.70 22.19
N TYR A 3 35.32 18.48 21.94
CA TYR A 3 35.18 18.00 20.58
C TYR A 3 34.12 18.89 19.92
N SER A 4 34.55 19.80 19.05
CA SER A 4 33.65 20.53 18.19
C SER A 4 33.06 19.51 17.22
N ILE A 5 31.87 18.99 17.53
CA ILE A 5 31.10 18.20 16.57
C ILE A 5 30.59 19.20 15.54
N THR A 6 31.30 19.33 14.43
CA THR A 6 30.76 19.96 13.23
C THR A 6 29.68 19.03 12.70
N ILE A 7 28.42 19.29 13.06
CA ILE A 7 27.27 18.65 12.42
C ILE A 7 27.23 19.16 10.98
N THR A 8 27.85 18.42 10.07
CA THR A 8 27.74 18.71 8.63
C THR A 8 26.37 18.24 8.20
N VAL A 9 25.44 19.19 8.04
CA VAL A 9 24.10 18.90 7.52
C VAL A 9 24.24 18.57 6.03
N CYS A 10 23.75 17.39 5.62
CA CYS A 10 23.77 16.99 4.23
C CYS A 10 22.89 17.90 3.36
N SER A 11 23.25 18.01 2.09
CA SER A 11 22.41 18.69 1.10
C SER A 11 21.09 17.93 0.93
N ILE A 12 20.06 18.62 0.43
CA ILE A 12 18.76 18.01 0.13
C ILE A 12 18.96 16.78 -0.76
N GLY A 13 18.35 15.67 -0.38
CA GLY A 13 18.42 14.40 -1.12
C GLY A 13 19.59 13.49 -0.74
N THR A 14 20.44 13.85 0.24
CA THR A 14 21.49 12.96 0.77
C THR A 14 21.48 12.87 2.29
N TYR A 15 22.01 11.76 2.83
CA TYR A 15 22.07 11.49 4.26
C TYR A 15 23.25 10.58 4.65
N GLY A 16 23.46 10.44 5.96
CA GLY A 16 24.46 9.54 6.54
C GLY A 16 25.87 10.13 6.63
N PRO A 17 26.86 9.33 7.07
CA PRO A 17 28.24 9.79 7.21
C PRO A 17 28.78 10.28 5.86
N ALA A 18 29.36 11.49 5.86
CA ALA A 18 29.87 12.16 4.66
C ALA A 18 28.84 12.36 3.52
N CYS A 19 27.54 12.21 3.78
CA CYS A 19 26.46 12.44 2.81
C CYS A 19 26.53 11.55 1.55
N GLU A 20 27.05 10.33 1.70
CA GLU A 20 27.25 9.40 0.60
C GLU A 20 25.96 8.62 0.22
N ARG A 21 24.95 8.60 1.10
CA ARG A 21 23.68 7.90 0.86
C ARG A 21 22.67 8.88 0.26
N LYS A 22 21.87 8.41 -0.70
CA LYS A 22 20.80 9.20 -1.33
C LYS A 22 19.45 8.88 -0.70
N CYS A 23 18.65 9.91 -0.45
CA CYS A 23 17.25 9.74 -0.06
C CYS A 23 16.49 8.91 -1.10
N SER A 24 15.49 8.14 -0.66
CA SER A 24 14.62 7.43 -1.59
C SER A 24 13.87 8.41 -2.48
N SER A 25 13.70 8.07 -3.76
CA SER A 25 12.82 8.81 -4.68
C SER A 25 11.33 8.70 -4.30
N HIS A 26 11.00 7.88 -3.31
CA HIS A 26 9.64 7.63 -2.84
C HIS A 26 9.35 8.24 -1.47
N CYS A 27 10.23 9.12 -0.98
CA CYS A 27 9.90 9.99 0.15
C CYS A 27 8.80 10.96 -0.29
N SER A 28 7.71 11.01 0.45
CA SER A 28 6.65 11.99 0.23
C SER A 28 7.17 13.41 0.43
N GLY A 29 6.69 14.35 -0.38
CA GLY A 29 7.00 15.78 -0.24
C GLY A 29 7.98 16.34 -1.27
N PRO A 30 8.40 17.60 -1.12
CA PRO A 30 9.20 18.28 -2.13
C PRO A 30 10.62 17.70 -2.20
N ASN A 31 11.12 17.54 -3.43
CA ASN A 31 12.49 17.08 -3.73
C ASN A 31 12.87 15.72 -3.13
N ASN A 32 11.89 14.89 -2.73
CA ASN A 32 12.11 13.60 -2.09
C ASN A 32 13.06 13.71 -0.88
N ASN A 33 12.89 14.78 -0.10
CA ASN A 33 13.77 15.08 1.01
C ASN A 33 13.60 14.05 2.13
N CYS A 34 14.70 13.72 2.79
CA CYS A 34 14.73 12.83 3.94
C CYS A 34 15.57 13.42 5.05
N ASN A 35 15.47 12.83 6.24
CA ASN A 35 16.28 13.21 7.38
C ASN A 35 17.77 13.00 7.06
N PRO A 36 18.62 14.03 7.20
CA PRO A 36 20.03 13.96 6.79
C PRO A 36 20.88 13.03 7.66
N PHE A 37 20.39 12.58 8.82
CA PHE A 37 21.13 11.71 9.73
C PHE A 37 20.86 10.23 9.47
N ASP A 38 19.60 9.84 9.40
CA ASP A 38 19.19 8.44 9.30
C ASP A 38 18.53 8.06 7.96
N GLY A 39 18.17 9.05 7.13
CA GLY A 39 17.54 8.87 5.83
C GLY A 39 16.04 8.68 5.87
N SER A 40 15.40 8.82 7.04
CA SER A 40 13.96 8.63 7.19
C SER A 40 13.17 9.71 6.46
N CYS A 41 12.09 9.33 5.78
CA CYS A 41 11.20 10.27 5.12
C CYS A 41 10.18 10.80 6.14
N GLU A 42 10.37 12.02 6.62
CA GLU A 42 9.59 12.61 7.73
C GLU A 42 8.11 12.84 7.36
N LEU A 43 7.81 13.02 6.08
CA LEU A 43 6.45 13.18 5.55
C LEU A 43 5.82 11.85 5.11
N GLY A 44 6.48 10.72 5.40
CA GLY A 44 6.04 9.39 5.00
C GLY A 44 6.50 8.99 3.59
N CYS A 45 5.90 7.93 3.08
CA CYS A 45 6.23 7.33 1.79
C CYS A 45 5.12 7.51 0.76
N ASP A 46 5.51 7.47 -0.51
CA ASP A 46 4.59 7.25 -1.61
C ASP A 46 3.78 5.96 -1.39
N VAL A 47 2.61 5.90 -2.01
CA VAL A 47 1.72 4.74 -1.95
C VAL A 47 2.48 3.48 -2.38
N GLY A 48 2.37 2.41 -1.59
CA GLY A 48 3.01 1.13 -1.89
C GLY A 48 4.44 1.00 -1.38
N TYR A 49 5.00 2.01 -0.71
CA TYR A 49 6.34 1.95 -0.11
C TYR A 49 6.29 1.95 1.41
N GLN A 50 7.21 1.21 2.03
CA GLN A 50 7.24 1.05 3.47
C GLN A 50 8.18 2.07 4.15
N PRO A 51 7.73 2.69 5.27
CA PRO A 51 8.59 3.53 6.10
C PRO A 51 9.67 2.69 6.80
N PRO A 52 10.74 3.31 7.32
CA PRO A 52 10.97 4.76 7.35
C PRO A 52 11.72 5.32 6.13
N LEU A 53 12.38 4.48 5.33
CA LEU A 53 13.25 4.93 4.23
C LEU A 53 12.54 5.00 2.87
N CYS A 54 11.36 4.40 2.74
CA CYS A 54 10.62 4.30 1.47
C CYS A 54 11.45 3.66 0.33
N ASP A 55 12.41 2.80 0.67
CA ASP A 55 13.31 2.12 -0.26
C ASP A 55 12.76 0.77 -0.74
N LYS A 56 11.69 0.31 -0.10
CA LYS A 56 11.10 -1.02 -0.31
C LYS A 56 9.60 -0.89 -0.51
N VAL A 57 9.09 -1.75 -1.38
CA VAL A 57 7.65 -1.94 -1.59
C VAL A 57 7.04 -2.56 -0.32
N CYS A 58 5.74 -2.38 -0.13
CA CYS A 58 5.00 -3.01 0.97
C CYS A 58 5.27 -4.50 1.05
N SER A 59 5.38 -4.98 2.29
CA SER A 59 5.51 -6.40 2.58
C SER A 59 4.24 -7.15 2.18
N PHE A 60 4.37 -8.47 1.97
CA PHE A 60 3.23 -9.31 1.63
C PHE A 60 2.07 -9.12 2.62
N GLY A 61 0.85 -8.99 2.07
CA GLY A 61 -0.36 -8.82 2.86
C GLY A 61 -0.66 -7.37 3.29
N THR A 62 0.15 -6.38 2.90
CA THR A 62 -0.15 -4.96 3.12
C THR A 62 -0.04 -4.12 1.85
N TYR A 63 -0.76 -2.99 1.82
CA TYR A 63 -0.81 -2.09 0.68
C TYR A 63 -1.12 -0.65 1.10
N GLY A 64 -1.06 0.28 0.15
CA GLY A 64 -1.48 1.66 0.33
C GLY A 64 -0.40 2.58 0.91
N PRO A 65 -0.78 3.80 1.35
CA PRO A 65 0.15 4.73 1.98
C PRO A 65 0.78 4.11 3.23
N SER A 66 2.11 4.19 3.32
CA SER A 66 2.89 3.65 4.44
C SER A 66 2.63 2.16 4.76
N CYS A 67 2.03 1.41 3.83
CA CYS A 67 1.66 0.01 4.00
C CYS A 67 0.73 -0.28 5.20
N GLU A 68 -0.12 0.69 5.55
CA GLU A 68 -1.02 0.59 6.71
C GLU A 68 -2.29 -0.22 6.44
N ARG A 69 -2.64 -0.43 5.16
CA ARG A 69 -3.82 -1.23 4.78
C ARG A 69 -3.43 -2.70 4.66
N LYS A 70 -4.32 -3.59 5.08
CA LYS A 70 -4.12 -5.05 4.96
C LYS A 70 -4.88 -5.58 3.75
N CYS A 71 -4.25 -6.48 3.02
CA CYS A 71 -4.92 -7.25 1.96
C CYS A 71 -6.11 -8.01 2.54
N ASN A 72 -7.14 -8.19 1.71
CA ASN A 72 -8.30 -8.94 2.15
C ASN A 72 -7.93 -10.41 2.32
N ARG A 73 -8.41 -11.04 3.39
CA ARG A 73 -8.21 -12.48 3.62
C ARG A 73 -8.82 -13.37 2.54
N HIS A 74 -9.66 -12.81 1.68
CA HIS A 74 -10.34 -13.48 0.56
C HIS A 74 -9.66 -13.25 -0.78
N CYS A 75 -8.50 -12.57 -0.81
CA CYS A 75 -7.63 -12.63 -1.98
C CYS A 75 -7.21 -14.07 -2.19
N SER A 76 -7.50 -14.62 -3.36
CA SER A 76 -6.94 -15.90 -3.76
C SER A 76 -5.42 -15.78 -3.91
N GLY A 77 -4.71 -16.90 -3.73
CA GLY A 77 -3.24 -16.93 -3.81
C GLY A 77 -2.54 -17.07 -2.45
N PRO A 78 -1.20 -17.20 -2.45
CA PRO A 78 -0.43 -17.44 -1.24
C PRO A 78 -0.52 -16.25 -0.27
N ASN A 79 -0.73 -16.54 1.01
CA ASN A 79 -0.79 -15.57 2.10
C ASN A 79 -1.85 -14.46 1.92
N ASN A 80 -2.88 -14.68 1.09
CA ASN A 80 -3.90 -13.69 0.76
C ASN A 80 -3.30 -12.36 0.28
N ASN A 81 -2.25 -12.45 -0.54
CA ASN A 81 -1.53 -11.29 -1.00
C ASN A 81 -2.35 -10.45 -1.99
N CYS A 82 -2.06 -9.15 -2.01
CA CYS A 82 -2.67 -8.20 -2.92
C CYS A 82 -1.62 -7.24 -3.46
N HIS A 83 -1.97 -6.54 -4.52
CA HIS A 83 -1.10 -5.57 -5.16
C HIS A 83 -0.82 -4.39 -4.19
N PRO A 84 0.46 -4.04 -3.96
CA PRO A 84 0.86 -3.17 -2.85
C PRO A 84 0.43 -1.70 -3.02
N PHE A 85 0.04 -1.29 -4.22
CA PHE A 85 -0.34 0.10 -4.51
C PHE A 85 -1.84 0.37 -4.35
N ASP A 86 -2.69 -0.54 -4.81
CA ASP A 86 -4.15 -0.36 -4.89
C ASP A 86 -4.94 -1.41 -4.10
N GLY A 87 -4.28 -2.46 -3.59
CA GLY A 87 -4.88 -3.50 -2.77
C GLY A 87 -5.62 -4.56 -3.57
N ARG A 88 -5.53 -4.55 -4.91
CA ARG A 88 -6.22 -5.52 -5.77
C ARG A 88 -5.65 -6.93 -5.57
N CYS A 89 -6.51 -7.92 -5.43
CA CYS A 89 -6.10 -9.32 -5.44
C CYS A 89 -5.80 -9.74 -6.89
N GLU A 90 -4.53 -10.00 -7.22
CA GLU A 90 -4.09 -10.28 -8.59
C GLU A 90 -4.54 -11.66 -9.07
N GLU A 91 -4.58 -12.64 -8.17
CA GLU A 91 -5.03 -14.01 -8.43
C GLU A 91 -6.56 -14.18 -8.28
N GLY A 92 -7.30 -13.08 -8.10
CA GLY A 92 -8.75 -13.10 -7.94
C GLY A 92 -9.21 -13.29 -6.49
N CYS A 93 -10.46 -13.71 -6.33
CA CYS A 93 -11.13 -13.83 -5.04
C CYS A 93 -11.59 -15.26 -4.74
N ASP A 94 -11.60 -15.60 -3.46
CA ASP A 94 -12.23 -16.81 -2.97
C ASP A 94 -13.69 -16.90 -3.43
N ALA A 95 -14.21 -18.12 -3.55
CA ALA A 95 -15.58 -18.36 -3.98
C ALA A 95 -16.58 -17.56 -3.12
N GLY A 96 -17.41 -16.77 -3.80
CA GLY A 96 -18.40 -15.92 -3.14
C GLY A 96 -17.88 -14.56 -2.69
N TYR A 97 -16.74 -14.07 -3.21
CA TYR A 97 -16.29 -12.68 -3.03
C TYR A 97 -16.12 -11.98 -4.38
N GLN A 98 -16.24 -10.65 -4.39
CA GLN A 98 -16.20 -9.84 -5.60
C GLN A 98 -14.84 -9.15 -5.79
N PRO A 99 -14.25 -9.18 -7.00
CA PRO A 99 -13.06 -8.42 -7.32
C PRO A 99 -13.36 -6.90 -7.34
N PRO A 100 -12.34 -6.03 -7.26
CA PRO A 100 -10.91 -6.35 -7.21
C PRO A 100 -10.33 -6.55 -5.79
N LEU A 101 -11.06 -6.16 -4.74
CA LEU A 101 -10.56 -6.17 -3.35
C LEU A 101 -11.05 -7.35 -2.51
N CYS A 102 -12.01 -8.14 -3.00
CA CYS A 102 -12.59 -9.29 -2.29
C CYS A 102 -13.18 -8.94 -0.91
N ASP A 103 -13.64 -7.71 -0.72
CA ASP A 103 -14.26 -7.19 0.51
C ASP A 103 -15.77 -7.34 0.54
N ALA A 104 -16.41 -7.36 -0.62
CA ALA A 104 -17.82 -7.66 -0.78
C ALA A 104 -18.04 -9.17 -1.03
N GLY A 105 -18.74 -9.83 -0.10
CA GLY A 105 -19.26 -11.16 -0.31
C GLY A 105 -20.46 -11.14 -1.28
N MET A 106 -20.52 -12.11 -2.19
CA MET A 106 -21.73 -12.43 -2.94
C MET A 106 -22.79 -12.95 -1.97
N CYS A 107 -23.93 -12.29 -1.95
CA CYS A 107 -25.13 -12.87 -1.36
C CYS A 107 -25.47 -14.15 -2.13
N SER A 108 -25.54 -15.28 -1.43
CA SER A 108 -26.15 -16.48 -2.00
C SER A 108 -27.64 -16.23 -2.15
N VAL A 109 -28.11 -16.16 -3.41
CA VAL A 109 -29.52 -15.92 -3.82
C VAL A 109 -30.49 -17.03 -3.37
N LYS A 110 -30.07 -17.95 -2.47
CA LYS A 110 -30.98 -18.89 -1.80
C LYS A 110 -31.65 -18.31 -0.56
N ILE A 111 -31.15 -17.21 0.01
CA ILE A 111 -31.81 -16.48 1.10
C ILE A 111 -31.61 -14.99 0.81
N GLN A 112 -32.71 -14.33 0.43
CA GLN A 112 -32.79 -13.02 -0.21
C GLN A 112 -32.32 -11.84 0.66
N TRP A 113 -31.02 -11.63 0.91
CA TRP A 113 -30.55 -10.35 1.50
C TRP A 113 -29.09 -10.02 1.16
N CYS A 114 -28.81 -9.47 -0.03
CA CYS A 114 -27.71 -8.52 -0.24
C CYS A 114 -27.75 -8.01 -1.70
N VAL A 115 -28.55 -6.98 -1.92
CA VAL A 115 -28.20 -5.90 -2.86
C VAL A 115 -28.67 -4.61 -2.20
N SER A 116 -27.73 -3.74 -1.82
CA SER A 116 -28.04 -2.34 -1.57
C SER A 116 -28.57 -1.72 -2.87
N LEU A 117 -29.89 -1.75 -3.04
CA LEU A 117 -30.82 -0.83 -3.71
C LEU A 117 -30.34 0.14 -4.84
N ILE A 118 -29.39 -0.17 -5.72
CA ILE A 118 -29.09 0.80 -6.82
C ILE A 118 -28.97 0.26 -8.25
N TYR A 119 -28.85 -1.05 -8.53
CA TYR A 119 -28.73 -1.49 -9.95
C TYR A 119 -29.48 -2.79 -10.31
N ALA A 120 -30.75 -2.91 -9.94
CA ALA A 120 -31.63 -3.92 -10.50
C ALA A 120 -32.46 -3.35 -11.68
N GLN A 121 -31.79 -3.00 -12.79
CA GLN A 121 -32.45 -2.61 -14.06
C GLN A 121 -31.99 -3.46 -15.24
N TYR A 122 -31.71 -4.75 -15.04
CA TYR A 122 -31.60 -5.70 -16.16
C TYR A 122 -32.41 -6.95 -15.83
N PRO A 123 -33.45 -7.28 -16.62
CA PRO A 123 -34.31 -8.42 -16.35
C PRO A 123 -33.52 -9.72 -16.53
N LEU A 124 -33.79 -10.67 -15.63
CA LEU A 124 -33.32 -12.05 -15.66
C LEU A 124 -33.48 -12.62 -17.09
N GLN A 125 -32.38 -12.92 -17.77
CA GLN A 125 -32.43 -13.78 -18.94
C GLN A 125 -32.62 -15.22 -18.47
N THR A 126 -33.80 -15.75 -18.75
CA THR A 126 -34.18 -17.15 -18.65
C THR A 126 -33.26 -18.00 -19.51
N ILE A 127 -32.55 -18.95 -18.89
CA ILE A 127 -31.97 -20.08 -19.62
C ILE A 127 -33.00 -21.21 -19.54
N LYS A 128 -33.38 -21.65 -20.74
CA LYS A 128 -34.45 -22.58 -21.08
C LYS A 128 -34.26 -23.98 -20.49
#